data_AF-B3KZ49-F1
#
_entry.id   AF-B3KZ49-F1
#
_cell.length_a   1.000
_cell.length_b   1.000
_cell.length_c   1.000
_cell.angle_alpha   90.00
_cell.angle_beta   90.00
_cell.angle_gamma   90.00
#
_symmetry.space_group_name_H-M   'P 1'
#
loop_
_entity.id
_entity.type
_entity.pdbx_description
1 polymer ?
#
loop_
_entity_poly.entity_id
_entity_poly.type
_entity_poly.pdbx_seq_one_letter_code
_entity_poly.pdbx_strand_id
1 'polypeptide(L)'
;MNCTILFLVVALLVTVLDRWEKIPKFYARKLAHMLCGLIILLFDMNINGNRRSPQVNDVINTGKGSHYVLFIYLIAVTSILRCFICPFRFGVYRDKGIIVYNTVVSLFFFFKLPLYVLTPIFFADPMAAIVGRQFPAYSIYRKKTLHGTLACFFVSLVSLYYVENYLHTLLLGLSICLLELFGGALDNLCMCFPIFIYMMFFNV
;
A
#
# COMPACT_ATOMS: atom_id res chain seq x y z
N MET A 1 -14.67 -9.26 10.74
CA MET A 1 -15.41 -8.05 10.31
C MET A 1 -16.03 -8.33 8.94
N ASN A 2 -17.27 -7.95 8.65
CA ASN A 2 -17.87 -8.23 7.33
C ASN A 2 -17.13 -7.46 6.23
N CYS A 3 -16.72 -8.14 5.15
CA CYS A 3 -16.02 -7.55 4.01
C CYS A 3 -16.80 -6.41 3.34
N THR A 4 -18.14 -6.48 3.36
CA THR A 4 -19.02 -5.42 2.89
C THR A 4 -18.89 -4.14 3.74
N ILE A 5 -18.73 -4.29 5.06
CA ILE A 5 -18.47 -3.17 5.97
C ILE A 5 -17.12 -2.56 5.67
N LEU A 6 -16.07 -3.37 5.51
CA LEU A 6 -14.74 -2.89 5.12
C LEU A 6 -14.78 -2.12 3.78
N PHE A 7 -15.51 -2.62 2.78
CA PHE A 7 -15.69 -1.94 1.50
C PHE A 7 -16.41 -0.60 1.66
N LEU A 8 -17.51 -0.57 2.41
CA LEU A 8 -18.23 0.67 2.72
C LEU A 8 -17.34 1.67 3.47
N VAL A 9 -16.50 1.19 4.38
CA VAL A 9 -15.52 2.01 5.10
C VAL A 9 -14.49 2.61 4.14
N VAL A 10 -13.93 1.85 3.18
CA VAL A 10 -13.02 2.41 2.17
C VAL A 10 -13.72 3.49 1.34
N ALA A 11 -14.91 3.19 0.83
CA ALA A 11 -15.67 4.12 -0.01
C ALA A 11 -16.00 5.41 0.75
N LEU A 12 -16.47 5.30 2.00
CA LEU A 12 -16.77 6.44 2.87
C LEU A 12 -15.49 7.22 3.20
N LEU A 13 -14.40 6.55 3.53
CA LEU A 13 -13.13 7.18 3.86
C LEU A 13 -12.57 7.99 2.67
N VAL A 14 -12.54 7.38 1.49
CA VAL A 14 -12.04 8.03 0.27
C VAL A 14 -12.95 9.22 -0.11
N THR A 15 -14.27 9.07 -0.01
CA THR A 15 -15.21 10.18 -0.30
C THR A 15 -15.09 11.32 0.70
N VAL A 16 -14.92 11.02 2.00
CA VAL A 16 -14.68 12.02 3.04
C VAL A 16 -13.38 12.78 2.77
N LEU A 17 -12.27 12.09 2.51
CA LEU A 17 -10.98 12.74 2.23
C LEU A 17 -11.01 13.59 0.95
N ASP A 18 -11.81 13.17 -0.03
CA ASP A 18 -11.99 13.88 -1.30
C ASP A 18 -12.86 15.14 -1.14
N ARG A 19 -13.92 15.10 -0.33
CA ARG A 19 -14.85 16.21 -0.10
C ARG A 19 -14.40 17.19 0.99
N TRP A 20 -13.62 16.75 1.96
CA TRP A 20 -13.30 17.57 3.14
C TRP A 20 -12.23 18.61 2.86
N GLU A 21 -12.62 19.84 2.51
CA GLU A 21 -11.70 20.88 2.04
C GLU A 21 -10.69 21.38 3.08
N LYS A 22 -11.01 21.29 4.38
CA LYS A 22 -10.10 21.74 5.46
C LYS A 22 -8.79 20.93 5.52
N ILE A 23 -8.74 19.71 4.96
CA ILE A 23 -7.51 18.90 4.94
C ILE A 23 -6.70 19.30 3.69
N PRO A 24 -5.43 19.72 3.85
CA PRO A 24 -4.59 20.05 2.70
C PRO A 24 -4.47 18.84 1.76
N LYS A 25 -4.54 19.10 0.44
CA LYS A 25 -4.54 18.05 -0.61
C LYS A 25 -3.42 17.02 -0.42
N PHE A 26 -2.24 17.47 0.00
CA PHE A 26 -1.10 16.61 0.26
C PHE A 26 -1.35 15.58 1.38
N TYR A 27 -1.86 16.03 2.53
CA TYR A 27 -2.14 15.14 3.65
C TYR A 27 -3.31 14.22 3.33
N ALA A 28 -4.36 14.72 2.67
CA ALA A 28 -5.49 13.90 2.23
C ALA A 28 -5.02 12.73 1.34
N ARG A 29 -4.10 12.99 0.40
CA ARG A 29 -3.51 11.95 -0.46
C ARG A 29 -2.74 10.89 0.34
N LYS A 30 -1.83 11.31 1.23
CA LYS A 30 -0.99 10.37 1.98
C LYS A 30 -1.77 9.60 3.04
N LEU A 31 -2.78 10.23 3.65
CA LEU A 31 -3.75 9.55 4.53
C LEU A 31 -4.59 8.54 3.76
N ALA A 32 -5.11 8.89 2.57
CA ALA A 32 -5.84 7.95 1.73
C ALA A 32 -4.96 6.74 1.38
N HIS A 33 -3.69 6.97 1.01
CA HIS A 33 -2.73 5.90 0.72
C HIS A 33 -2.56 4.94 1.92
N MET A 34 -2.25 5.47 3.11
CA MET A 34 -2.04 4.65 4.31
C MET A 34 -3.29 3.91 4.76
N LEU A 35 -4.43 4.61 4.81
CA LEU A 35 -5.68 4.05 5.34
C LEU A 35 -6.25 3.00 4.38
N CYS A 36 -6.17 3.20 3.07
CA CYS A 36 -6.50 2.17 2.10
C CYS A 36 -5.58 0.96 2.26
N GLY A 37 -4.27 1.16 2.40
CA GLY A 37 -3.30 0.08 2.64
C GLY A 37 -3.63 -0.73 3.90
N LEU A 38 -3.92 -0.06 5.02
CA LEU A 38 -4.33 -0.70 6.27
C LEU A 38 -5.61 -1.54 6.08
N ILE A 39 -6.62 -1.00 5.40
CA ILE A 39 -7.87 -1.72 5.14
C ILE A 39 -7.63 -2.93 4.23
N ILE A 40 -6.78 -2.80 3.20
CA ILE A 40 -6.37 -3.93 2.34
C ILE A 40 -5.69 -5.04 3.16
N LEU A 41 -4.84 -4.69 4.13
CA LEU A 41 -4.23 -5.67 5.03
C LEU A 41 -5.26 -6.34 5.95
N LEU A 42 -6.22 -5.60 6.48
CA LEU A 42 -7.33 -6.16 7.26
C LEU A 42 -8.20 -7.11 6.40
N PHE A 43 -8.40 -6.77 5.13
CA PHE A 43 -9.05 -7.66 4.16
C PHE A 43 -8.24 -8.95 3.95
N ASP A 44 -6.93 -8.84 3.73
CA ASP A 44 -6.06 -9.99 3.51
C ASP A 44 -6.04 -10.94 4.73
N MET A 45 -5.93 -10.39 5.94
CA MET A 45 -6.00 -11.18 7.18
C MET A 45 -7.34 -11.90 7.33
N ASN A 46 -8.45 -11.27 6.95
CA ASN A 46 -9.77 -11.88 7.02
C ASN A 46 -9.95 -13.00 5.98
N ILE A 47 -9.42 -12.82 4.76
CA ILE A 47 -9.49 -13.81 3.68
C ILE A 47 -8.56 -15.00 3.97
N ASN A 48 -7.30 -14.73 4.33
CA ASN A 48 -6.29 -15.77 4.57
C ASN A 48 -6.44 -16.43 5.95
N GLY A 49 -6.92 -15.72 6.97
CA GLY A 49 -7.29 -16.29 8.26
C GLY A 49 -8.39 -17.36 8.12
N ASN A 50 -9.33 -17.16 7.20
CA ASN A 50 -10.38 -18.14 6.91
C ASN A 50 -9.86 -19.36 6.12
N ARG A 51 -8.72 -19.24 5.41
CA ARG A 51 -8.06 -20.36 4.70
C ARG A 51 -7.18 -21.23 5.60
N ARG A 52 -6.74 -20.71 6.76
CA ARG A 52 -5.86 -21.43 7.70
C ARG A 52 -6.61 -22.25 8.76
N SER A 53 -7.95 -22.30 8.75
CA SER A 53 -8.71 -23.21 9.60
C SER A 53 -8.84 -24.58 8.92
N PRO A 54 -8.21 -25.66 9.43
CA PRO A 54 -8.16 -26.94 8.75
C PRO A 54 -9.39 -27.83 9.05
N GLN A 55 -10.57 -27.24 9.29
CA GLN A 55 -11.81 -28.01 9.48
C GLN A 55 -13.02 -27.22 8.97
N VAL A 56 -13.62 -27.69 7.87
CA VAL A 56 -15.07 -27.81 7.58
C VAL A 56 -15.34 -27.66 6.07
N ASN A 57 -15.46 -28.80 5.39
CA ASN A 57 -16.27 -29.09 4.19
C ASN A 57 -16.22 -28.12 3.00
N ASP A 58 -15.32 -28.44 2.06
CA ASP A 58 -15.00 -27.75 0.80
C ASP A 58 -16.07 -27.71 -0.31
N VAL A 59 -17.34 -28.05 -0.04
CA VAL A 59 -18.35 -28.18 -1.13
C VAL A 59 -19.41 -27.06 -1.13
N ILE A 60 -19.56 -26.29 -0.04
CA ILE A 60 -20.63 -25.26 0.07
C ILE A 60 -20.09 -23.82 0.08
N ASN A 61 -18.78 -23.60 0.28
CA ASN A 61 -18.19 -22.27 0.48
C ASN A 61 -17.61 -21.60 -0.78
N THR A 62 -17.73 -22.23 -1.95
CA THR A 62 -17.24 -21.71 -3.24
C THR A 62 -17.90 -20.38 -3.67
N GLY A 63 -19.07 -20.04 -3.13
CA GLY A 63 -19.74 -18.76 -3.40
C GLY A 63 -19.20 -17.57 -2.59
N LYS A 64 -18.78 -17.77 -1.33
CA LYS A 64 -18.39 -16.66 -0.44
C LYS A 64 -17.02 -16.08 -0.80
N GLY A 65 -16.05 -16.94 -1.18
CA GLY A 65 -14.70 -16.50 -1.56
C GLY A 65 -14.64 -15.58 -2.78
N SER A 66 -15.58 -15.74 -3.72
CA SER A 66 -15.62 -15.03 -5.01
C SER A 66 -15.98 -13.54 -4.86
N HIS A 67 -16.90 -13.21 -3.96
CA HIS A 67 -17.33 -11.82 -3.75
C HIS A 67 -16.20 -10.93 -3.20
N TYR A 68 -15.30 -11.48 -2.37
CA TYR A 68 -14.22 -10.72 -1.75
C TYR A 68 -13.17 -10.25 -2.77
N VAL A 69 -12.83 -11.15 -3.69
CA VAL A 69 -11.95 -10.89 -4.83
C VAL A 69 -12.51 -9.76 -5.69
N LEU A 70 -13.81 -9.84 -5.98
CA LEU A 70 -14.53 -8.83 -6.76
C LEU A 70 -14.46 -7.44 -6.13
N PHE A 71 -14.59 -7.31 -4.80
CA PHE A 71 -14.54 -6.00 -4.15
C PHE A 71 -13.20 -5.30 -4.26
N ILE A 72 -12.09 -6.02 -4.12
CA ILE A 72 -10.73 -5.45 -4.25
C ILE A 72 -10.51 -4.97 -5.68
N TYR A 73 -10.86 -5.79 -6.68
CA TYR A 73 -10.78 -5.39 -8.08
C TYR A 73 -11.71 -4.21 -8.39
N LEU A 74 -12.92 -4.18 -7.83
CA LEU A 74 -13.85 -3.08 -8.02
C LEU A 74 -13.27 -1.76 -7.45
N ILE A 75 -12.70 -1.77 -6.24
CA ILE A 75 -12.03 -0.59 -5.67
C ILE A 75 -10.86 -0.14 -6.57
N ALA A 76 -10.00 -1.08 -7.00
CA ALA A 76 -8.85 -0.76 -7.83
C ALA A 76 -9.27 -0.16 -9.18
N VAL A 77 -10.21 -0.81 -9.89
CA VAL A 77 -10.70 -0.36 -11.20
C VAL A 77 -11.41 0.98 -11.08
N THR A 78 -12.29 1.17 -10.09
CA THR A 78 -12.98 2.46 -9.90
C THR A 78 -12.00 3.58 -9.55
N SER A 79 -10.97 3.31 -8.74
CA SER A 79 -9.94 4.29 -8.38
C SER A 79 -9.08 4.68 -9.60
N ILE A 80 -8.71 3.71 -10.43
CA ILE A 80 -7.98 3.94 -11.68
C ILE A 80 -8.84 4.72 -12.68
N LEU A 81 -10.07 4.27 -12.93
CA LEU A 81 -11.01 4.91 -13.86
C LEU A 81 -11.27 6.37 -13.46
N ARG A 82 -11.43 6.60 -12.15
CA ARG A 82 -11.63 7.94 -11.61
C ARG A 82 -10.44 8.87 -11.90
N CYS A 83 -9.21 8.37 -11.98
CA CYS A 83 -8.04 9.17 -12.37
C CYS A 83 -8.09 9.69 -13.82
N PHE A 84 -8.93 9.08 -14.69
CA PHE A 84 -9.11 9.48 -16.08
C PHE A 84 -10.39 10.31 -16.31
N ILE A 85 -11.47 10.04 -15.59
CA ILE A 85 -12.75 10.73 -15.81
C ILE A 85 -12.88 11.97 -14.92
N CYS A 86 -12.78 11.79 -13.60
CA CYS A 86 -13.01 12.83 -12.59
C CYS A 86 -11.99 12.68 -11.46
N PRO A 87 -10.78 13.26 -11.61
CA PRO A 87 -9.68 13.02 -10.68
C PRO A 87 -10.08 13.39 -9.24
N PHE A 88 -9.52 12.66 -8.28
CA PHE A 88 -9.65 13.01 -6.87
C PHE A 88 -9.17 14.45 -6.63
N ARG A 89 -9.76 15.16 -5.67
CA ARG A 89 -9.33 16.51 -5.27
C ARG A 89 -7.84 16.57 -4.95
N PHE A 90 -7.31 15.48 -4.40
CA PHE A 90 -5.93 15.30 -4.01
C PHE A 90 -5.05 14.60 -5.05
N GLY A 91 -5.64 14.18 -6.18
CA GLY A 91 -4.97 13.57 -7.32
C GLY A 91 -4.83 14.54 -8.49
N VAL A 92 -4.10 14.11 -9.52
CA VAL A 92 -3.96 14.82 -10.80
C VAL A 92 -4.51 13.93 -11.92
N TYR A 93 -4.88 14.50 -13.06
CA TYR A 93 -5.20 13.70 -14.25
C TYR A 93 -4.05 12.75 -14.58
N ARG A 94 -4.35 11.45 -14.77
CA ARG A 94 -3.34 10.38 -14.96
C ARG A 94 -2.32 10.29 -13.82
N ASP A 95 -2.79 10.36 -12.56
CA ASP A 95 -1.92 10.25 -11.39
C ASP A 95 -1.19 8.90 -11.36
N LYS A 96 0.09 8.91 -11.74
CA LYS A 96 0.93 7.71 -11.82
C LYS A 96 1.00 6.99 -10.48
N GLY A 97 1.03 7.71 -9.36
CA GLY A 97 1.14 7.10 -8.03
C GLY A 97 -0.09 6.29 -7.67
N ILE A 98 -1.30 6.84 -7.90
CA ILE A 98 -2.57 6.14 -7.60
C ILE A 98 -2.76 4.95 -8.54
N ILE A 99 -2.42 5.13 -9.84
CA ILE A 99 -2.52 4.05 -10.83
C ILE A 99 -1.56 2.91 -10.47
N VAL A 100 -0.27 3.21 -10.27
CA VAL A 100 0.75 2.22 -9.94
C VAL A 100 0.40 1.48 -8.65
N TYR A 101 -0.01 2.20 -7.60
CA TYR A 101 -0.43 1.61 -6.34
C TYR A 101 -1.54 0.56 -6.52
N ASN A 102 -2.63 0.94 -7.18
CA ASN A 102 -3.77 0.04 -7.37
C ASN A 102 -3.43 -1.13 -8.30
N THR A 103 -2.57 -0.91 -9.30
CA THR A 103 -2.08 -1.99 -10.18
C THR A 103 -1.21 -2.99 -9.42
N VAL A 104 -0.28 -2.53 -8.58
CA VAL A 104 0.58 -3.41 -7.77
C VAL A 104 -0.27 -4.26 -6.83
N VAL A 105 -1.18 -3.63 -6.07
CA VAL A 105 -2.07 -4.35 -5.15
C VAL A 105 -2.91 -5.39 -5.90
N SER A 106 -3.48 -5.02 -7.04
CA SER A 106 -4.28 -5.93 -7.87
C SER A 106 -3.46 -7.11 -8.42
N LEU A 107 -2.18 -6.86 -8.76
CA LEU A 107 -1.27 -7.87 -9.28
C LEU A 107 -0.84 -8.87 -8.20
N PHE A 108 -0.50 -8.40 -6.99
CA PHE A 108 -0.24 -9.28 -5.85
C PHE A 108 -1.45 -10.16 -5.55
N PHE A 109 -2.63 -9.57 -5.57
CA PHE A 109 -3.87 -10.30 -5.34
C PHE A 109 -4.15 -11.32 -6.46
N PHE A 110 -3.87 -10.98 -7.72
CA PHE A 110 -4.00 -11.88 -8.89
C PHE A 110 -3.09 -13.11 -8.77
N PHE A 111 -1.82 -12.89 -8.40
CA PHE A 111 -0.85 -13.97 -8.19
C PHE A 111 -1.03 -14.69 -6.84
N LYS A 112 -2.04 -14.32 -6.04
CA LYS A 112 -2.31 -14.87 -4.70
C LYS A 112 -1.11 -14.74 -3.76
N LEU A 113 -0.31 -13.69 -3.94
CA LEU A 113 0.82 -13.37 -3.08
C LEU A 113 0.34 -12.73 -1.78
N PRO A 114 1.03 -12.96 -0.64
CA PRO A 114 0.71 -12.32 0.63
C PRO A 114 0.79 -10.80 0.53
N LEU A 115 -0.31 -10.10 0.81
CA LEU A 115 -0.37 -8.64 0.75
C LEU A 115 0.34 -7.96 1.93
N TYR A 116 0.56 -8.67 3.04
CA TYR A 116 1.36 -8.14 4.17
C TYR A 116 2.80 -7.81 3.78
N VAL A 117 3.31 -8.40 2.71
CA VAL A 117 4.64 -8.11 2.18
C VAL A 117 4.73 -6.70 1.56
N LEU A 118 3.59 -6.09 1.22
CA LEU A 118 3.50 -4.72 0.71
C LEU A 118 3.42 -3.65 1.81
N THR A 119 3.47 -4.02 3.09
CA THR A 119 3.40 -3.08 4.21
C THR A 119 4.38 -1.91 4.10
N PRO A 120 5.64 -2.05 3.63
CA PRO A 120 6.54 -0.91 3.52
C PRO A 120 6.03 0.12 2.51
N ILE A 121 5.38 -0.29 1.43
CA ILE A 121 4.84 0.65 0.43
C ILE A 121 3.65 1.42 1.00
N PHE A 122 2.83 0.77 1.81
CA PHE A 122 1.63 1.38 2.40
C PHE A 122 1.97 2.43 3.45
N PHE A 123 3.07 2.27 4.18
CA PHE A 123 3.41 3.13 5.32
C PHE A 123 4.69 3.93 5.13
N ALA A 124 5.76 3.35 4.59
CA ALA A 124 7.06 4.02 4.49
C ALA A 124 7.05 5.16 3.47
N ASP A 125 6.45 5.00 2.28
CA ASP A 125 6.27 6.09 1.30
C ASP A 125 5.53 7.31 1.89
N PRO A 126 4.31 7.15 2.43
CA PRO A 126 3.58 8.29 2.97
C PRO A 126 4.28 8.92 4.17
N MET A 127 4.90 8.13 5.06
CA MET A 127 5.67 8.66 6.18
C MET A 127 6.90 9.45 5.72
N ALA A 128 7.66 8.94 4.75
CA ALA A 128 8.81 9.64 4.18
C ALA A 128 8.41 11.01 3.62
N ALA A 129 7.29 11.06 2.91
CA ALA A 129 6.76 12.31 2.36
C ALA A 129 6.27 13.28 3.45
N ILE A 130 5.55 12.79 4.47
CA ILE A 130 5.03 13.62 5.56
C ILE A 130 6.18 14.22 6.39
N VAL A 131 7.10 13.37 6.85
CA VAL A 131 8.27 13.81 7.63
C VAL A 131 9.17 14.71 6.80
N GLY A 132 9.40 14.35 5.53
CA GLY A 132 10.25 15.16 4.66
C GLY A 132 9.68 16.54 4.36
N ARG A 133 8.35 16.69 4.35
CA ARG A 133 7.69 17.99 4.22
C ARG A 133 7.78 18.81 5.51
N GLN A 134 7.71 18.18 6.67
CA GLN A 134 7.82 18.86 7.97
C GLN A 134 9.25 19.33 8.26
N PHE A 135 10.26 18.57 7.82
CA PHE A 135 11.68 18.85 8.04
C PHE A 135 12.43 19.04 6.70
N PRO A 136 12.31 20.21 6.04
CA PRO A 136 12.89 20.46 4.72
C PRO A 136 14.40 20.78 4.73
N ALA A 137 15.00 21.01 5.90
CA ALA A 137 16.32 21.63 6.05
C ALA A 137 17.47 20.92 5.32
N TYR A 138 17.39 19.58 5.18
CA TYR A 138 18.45 18.78 4.58
C TYR A 138 17.93 17.98 3.39
N SER A 139 17.88 18.61 2.21
CA SER A 139 17.56 17.93 0.95
C SER A 139 18.76 17.14 0.45
N ILE A 140 18.58 15.84 0.17
CA ILE A 140 19.65 14.99 -0.38
C ILE A 140 19.54 14.91 -1.90
N TYR A 141 18.36 14.52 -2.39
CA TYR A 141 18.14 14.27 -3.81
C TYR A 141 16.83 14.90 -4.27
N ARG A 142 16.93 15.88 -5.17
CA ARG A 142 15.79 16.68 -5.66
C ARG A 142 15.01 17.31 -4.50
N LYS A 143 13.79 16.83 -4.24
CA LYS A 143 12.90 17.29 -3.14
C LYS A 143 12.83 16.28 -1.98
N LYS A 144 13.60 15.20 -2.02
CA LYS A 144 13.67 14.19 -0.95
C LYS A 144 14.67 14.67 0.11
N THR A 145 14.29 14.55 1.38
CA THR A 145 15.07 15.07 2.51
C THR A 145 15.64 13.94 3.35
N LEU A 146 16.76 14.19 4.02
CA LEU A 146 17.41 13.24 4.93
C LEU A 146 16.42 12.72 5.99
N HIS A 147 15.61 13.61 6.57
CA HIS A 147 14.61 13.24 7.56
C HIS A 147 13.50 12.36 6.95
N GLY A 148 13.06 12.66 5.73
CA GLY A 148 12.10 11.81 5.01
C GLY A 148 12.67 10.42 4.70
N THR A 149 13.91 10.35 4.22
CA THR A 149 14.62 9.10 3.92
C THR A 149 14.87 8.27 5.18
N LEU A 150 15.25 8.91 6.29
CA LEU A 150 15.37 8.23 7.59
C LEU A 150 14.02 7.69 8.07
N ALA A 151 12.94 8.46 7.93
CA ALA A 151 11.60 7.98 8.25
C ALA A 151 11.19 6.79 7.37
N CYS A 152 11.51 6.83 6.06
CA CYS A 152 11.31 5.69 5.16
C CYS A 152 12.02 4.44 5.67
N PHE A 153 13.30 4.58 6.05
CA PHE A 153 14.11 3.47 6.56
C PHE A 153 13.53 2.87 7.84
N PHE A 154 13.27 3.67 8.87
CA PHE A 154 12.74 3.17 10.14
C PHE A 154 11.34 2.56 9.99
N VAL A 155 10.45 3.20 9.24
CA VAL A 155 9.10 2.66 9.00
C VAL A 155 9.18 1.38 8.16
N SER A 156 10.11 1.27 7.21
CA SER A 156 10.35 0.03 6.47
C SER A 156 10.83 -1.09 7.39
N LEU A 157 11.79 -0.84 8.29
CA LEU A 157 12.26 -1.84 9.25
C LEU A 157 11.11 -2.38 10.12
N VAL A 158 10.23 -1.50 10.61
CA VAL A 158 9.05 -1.91 11.39
C VAL A 158 8.03 -2.66 10.53
N SER A 159 7.86 -2.24 9.27
CA SER A 159 6.91 -2.86 8.34
C SER A 159 7.36 -4.26 7.88
N LEU A 160 8.67 -4.54 7.90
CA LEU A 160 9.28 -5.83 7.59
C LEU A 160 9.23 -6.82 8.77
N TYR A 161 8.19 -6.75 9.61
CA TYR A 161 8.03 -7.59 10.80
C TYR A 161 7.99 -9.11 10.51
N TYR A 162 7.72 -9.50 9.27
CA TYR A 162 7.66 -10.89 8.83
C TYR A 162 9.04 -11.48 8.46
N VAL A 163 10.10 -10.67 8.42
CA VAL A 163 11.45 -11.12 8.14
C VAL A 163 12.15 -11.47 9.44
N GLU A 164 12.40 -12.77 9.67
CA GLU A 164 13.00 -13.26 10.92
C GLU A 164 14.49 -12.90 11.06
N ASN A 165 15.23 -12.83 9.94
CA ASN A 165 16.66 -12.55 9.96
C ASN A 165 16.93 -11.04 9.99
N TYR A 166 17.46 -10.53 11.10
CA TYR A 166 17.80 -9.11 11.29
C TYR A 166 18.70 -8.53 10.19
N LEU A 167 19.67 -9.30 9.67
CA LEU A 167 20.53 -8.84 8.58
C LEU A 167 19.75 -8.66 7.29
N HIS A 168 18.83 -9.59 6.99
CA HIS A 168 17.96 -9.49 5.83
C HIS A 168 17.02 -8.30 5.97
N THR A 169 16.44 -8.09 7.16
CA THR A 169 15.58 -6.94 7.46
C THR A 169 16.32 -5.63 7.24
N LEU A 170 17.57 -5.53 7.70
CA LEU A 170 18.40 -4.35 7.53
C LEU A 170 18.73 -4.09 6.06
N LEU A 171 19.22 -5.11 5.34
CA LEU A 171 19.53 -4.99 3.90
C LEU A 171 18.30 -4.66 3.07
N LEU A 172 17.17 -5.30 3.36
CA LEU A 172 15.90 -5.09 2.68
C LEU A 172 15.37 -3.69 2.97
N GLY A 173 15.35 -3.24 4.23
CA GLY A 173 14.96 -1.88 4.60
C GLY A 173 15.84 -0.81 3.95
N LEU A 174 17.15 -1.05 3.87
CA LEU A 174 18.11 -0.15 3.22
C LEU A 174 17.85 -0.08 1.71
N SER A 175 17.64 -1.22 1.06
CA SER A 175 17.32 -1.27 -0.38
C SER A 175 15.98 -0.59 -0.72
N ILE A 176 14.93 -0.79 0.09
CA ILE A 176 13.63 -0.11 -0.05
C ILE A 176 13.83 1.40 0.05
N CYS A 177 14.57 1.85 1.07
CA CYS A 177 14.87 3.27 1.30
C CYS A 177 15.65 3.91 0.13
N LEU A 178 16.68 3.24 -0.38
CA LEU A 178 17.43 3.73 -1.55
C LEU A 178 16.54 3.81 -2.80
N LEU A 179 15.70 2.81 -3.03
CA LEU A 179 14.80 2.80 -4.18
C LEU A 179 13.65 3.79 -4.05
N GLU A 180 13.22 4.14 -2.83
CA GLU A 180 12.33 5.27 -2.58
C GLU A 180 13.00 6.61 -2.93
N LEU A 181 14.26 6.79 -2.51
CA LEU A 181 15.03 8.00 -2.72
C LEU A 181 15.26 8.28 -4.22
N PHE A 182 15.60 7.23 -4.98
CA PHE A 182 15.93 7.34 -6.41
C PHE A 182 14.74 7.05 -7.35
N GLY A 183 13.65 6.43 -6.86
CA GLY A 183 12.53 5.97 -7.69
C GLY A 183 11.67 7.09 -8.30
N GLY A 184 11.83 8.34 -7.85
CA GLY A 184 11.20 9.50 -8.46
C GLY A 184 9.68 9.43 -8.43
N ALA A 185 9.03 9.44 -9.60
CA ALA A 185 7.56 9.38 -9.72
C ALA A 185 6.99 7.95 -9.73
N LEU A 186 7.87 6.94 -9.77
CA LEU A 186 7.52 5.51 -9.72
C LEU A 186 8.09 4.87 -8.45
N ASP A 187 8.32 5.67 -7.40
CA ASP A 187 8.87 5.26 -6.12
C ASP A 187 8.12 4.07 -5.51
N ASN A 188 6.78 4.08 -5.55
CA ASN A 188 5.96 2.94 -5.11
C ASN A 188 6.29 1.63 -5.85
N LEU A 189 6.55 1.68 -7.16
CA LEU A 189 6.92 0.50 -7.94
C LEU A 189 8.37 0.09 -7.67
N CYS A 190 9.27 1.07 -7.53
CA CYS A 190 10.67 0.82 -7.23
C CYS A 190 10.84 0.10 -5.89
N MET A 191 10.08 0.51 -4.86
CA MET A 191 10.06 -0.14 -3.55
C MET A 191 9.57 -1.59 -3.58
N CYS A 192 8.80 -1.99 -4.60
CA CYS A 192 8.34 -3.38 -4.74
C CYS A 192 9.46 -4.33 -5.18
N PHE A 193 10.42 -3.89 -5.99
CA PHE A 193 11.47 -4.76 -6.53
C PHE A 193 12.27 -5.53 -5.47
N PRO A 194 12.84 -4.90 -4.44
CA PRO A 194 13.67 -5.61 -3.46
C PRO A 194 12.81 -6.59 -2.65
N ILE A 195 11.54 -6.25 -2.42
CA ILE A 195 10.56 -7.10 -1.76
C ILE A 195 10.27 -8.34 -2.62
N PHE A 196 9.99 -8.16 -3.92
CA PHE A 196 9.76 -9.27 -4.84
C PHE A 196 10.98 -10.20 -4.95
N ILE A 197 12.18 -9.63 -5.08
CA ILE A 197 13.42 -10.42 -5.11
C ILE A 197 13.52 -11.23 -3.82
N TYR A 198 13.32 -10.60 -2.67
CA TYR A 198 13.36 -11.29 -1.39
C TYR A 198 12.35 -12.45 -1.32
N MET A 199 11.11 -12.23 -1.76
CA MET A 199 10.09 -13.29 -1.82
C MET A 199 10.50 -14.48 -2.70
N MET A 200 11.11 -14.22 -3.87
CA MET A 200 11.52 -15.29 -4.79
C MET A 200 12.62 -16.19 -4.22
N PHE A 201 13.54 -15.63 -3.43
CA PHE A 201 14.69 -16.37 -2.91
C PHE A 201 14.47 -16.96 -1.52
N PHE A 202 13.65 -16.33 -0.69
CA PHE A 202 13.53 -16.67 0.73
C PHE A 202 12.16 -17.16 1.17
N ASN A 203 11.22 -17.42 0.24
CA ASN A 203 9.88 -17.98 0.49
C ASN A 203 9.22 -17.42 1.77
N VAL A 204 8.70 -16.20 1.64
CA VAL A 204 7.99 -15.47 2.69
C VAL A 204 6.53 -15.87 2.80
#